data_AF-A0A226BUX5-F1
#
_entry.id   AF-A0A226BUX5-F1
#
_cell.length_a   1.000
_cell.length_b   1.000
_cell.length_c   1.000
_cell.angle_alpha   90.00
_cell.angle_beta   90.00
_cell.angle_gamma   90.00
#
_symmetry.space_group_name_H-M   'P 1'
#
loop_
_entity.id
_entity.type
_entity.pdbx_description
1 polymer ?
#
loop_
_entity_poly.entity_id
_entity_poly.type
_entity_poly.pdbx_seq_one_letter_code
_entity_poly.pdbx_strand_id
1 'polypeptide(L)' 'MIVTAAANRTPSELLKQLKEGGRMVIPIGNELIQELQVITKQEDKYARKSLGSCRFVPLK' A
#
# COMPACT_ATOMS: atom_id res chain seq x y z
N MET A 1 -7.81 -7.62 3.73
CA MET A 1 -8.35 -6.25 3.81
C MET A 1 -7.71 -5.46 2.68
N ILE A 2 -8.46 -5.11 1.64
CA ILE A 2 -7.97 -4.28 0.53
C ILE A 2 -8.35 -2.85 0.90
N VAL A 3 -7.36 -2.00 1.17
CA VAL A 3 -7.59 -0.57 1.46
C VAL A 3 -7.26 0.19 0.18
N THR A 4 -8.29 0.47 -0.60
CA THR A 4 -8.25 1.24 -1.84
C THR A 4 -8.38 2.73 -1.54
N ALA A 5 -7.40 3.28 -0.84
CA ALA A 5 -7.23 4.72 -0.74
C ALA A 5 -6.02 5.09 -1.58
N ALA A 6 -6.22 5.87 -2.63
CA ALA A 6 -5.16 6.56 -3.36
C ALA A 6 -4.46 7.50 -2.36
N ALA A 7 -3.49 6.98 -1.63
CA ALA A 7 -2.80 7.72 -0.60
C ALA A 7 -1.47 8.21 -1.18
N ASN A 8 -1.20 9.51 -1.09
CA ASN A 8 0.08 10.09 -1.49
C ASN A 8 1.27 9.47 -0.72
N ARG A 9 1.00 8.84 0.44
CA ARG A 9 1.96 8.11 1.27
C ARG A 9 1.25 6.99 2.03
N THR A 10 1.95 5.88 2.32
CA THR A 10 1.40 4.81 3.16
C THR A 10 1.08 5.35 4.56
N PRO A 11 -0.16 5.25 5.05
CA PRO A 11 -0.49 5.66 6.42
C PRO A 11 0.21 4.76 7.45
N SER A 12 0.92 5.37 8.39
CA SER A 12 1.59 4.66 9.49
C SER A 12 0.62 3.87 10.36
N GLU A 13 -0.62 4.34 10.52
CA GLU A 13 -1.64 3.64 11.29
C GLU A 13 -2.07 2.31 10.64
N LEU A 14 -2.15 2.27 9.31
CA LEU A 14 -2.45 1.02 8.58
C LEU A 14 -1.29 0.04 8.67
N LEU A 15 -0.04 0.53 8.64
CA LEU A 15 1.15 -0.30 8.86
C LEU A 15 1.19 -0.91 10.26
N LYS A 16 0.78 -0.14 11.29
CA LYS A 16 0.65 -0.65 12.67
C LYS A 16 -0.43 -1.72 12.80
N GLN A 17 -1.50 -1.65 12.00
CA GLN A 17 -2.53 -2.69 11.94
C GLN A 17 -2.07 -3.97 11.23
N LEU A 18 -0.92 -3.94 10.54
CA LEU A 18 -0.35 -5.14 9.91
C LEU A 18 0.21 -6.08 10.99
N LYS A 19 -0.33 -7.30 11.00
CA LYS A 19 0.22 -8.40 11.80
C LYS A 19 1.55 -8.87 11.20
N GLU A 20 2.34 -9.54 12.02
CA GLU A 20 3.58 -10.17 11.59
C GLU A 20 3.32 -11.18 10.45
N GLY A 21 4.13 -11.13 9.38
CA GLY A 21 3.89 -11.88 8.13
C GLY A 21 2.70 -11.37 7.28
N GLY A 22 2.01 -10.32 7.73
CA GLY A 22 0.93 -9.68 7.00
C GLY A 22 1.43 -8.95 5.75
N ARG A 23 0.60 -8.91 4.71
CA ARG A 23 0.86 -8.20 3.46
C ARG A 23 -0.20 -7.14 3.24
N MET A 24 0.24 -5.93 3.01
CA MET A 24 -0.56 -4.79 2.57
C MET A 24 -0.29 -4.56 1.09
N VAL A 25 -1.33 -4.36 0.32
CA VAL A 25 -1.22 -3.93 -1.08
C VAL A 25 -1.94 -2.60 -1.18
N ILE A 26 -1.22 -1.56 -1.57
CA ILE A 26 -1.75 -0.19 -1.63
C ILE A 26 -1.24 0.52 -2.88
N PRO A 27 -2.13 1.14 -3.68
CA PRO A 27 -1.71 2.03 -4.76
C PRO A 27 -1.26 3.37 -4.16
N ILE A 28 0.01 3.74 -4.38
CA ILE A 28 0.62 4.99 -3.96
C ILE A 28 0.94 5.82 -5.19
N GLY A 29 0.48 7.06 -5.24
CA GLY A 29 0.78 7.97 -6.35
C GLY A 29 -0.33 9.00 -6.54
N ASN A 30 -0.22 9.77 -7.62
CA ASN A 30 -1.14 10.85 -7.96
C ASN A 30 -2.29 10.35 -8.86
N GLU A 31 -3.31 11.19 -9.09
CA GLU A 31 -4.50 10.81 -9.89
C GLU A 31 -4.19 10.39 -11.33
N LEU A 32 -3.03 10.79 -11.84
CA LEU A 32 -2.55 10.46 -13.19
C LEU A 32 -1.75 9.16 -13.22
N ILE A 33 -0.90 8.92 -12.21
CA ILE A 33 0.04 7.79 -12.15
C ILE A 33 0.07 7.27 -10.72
N GLN A 34 -0.44 6.05 -10.53
CA GLN A 34 -0.32 5.33 -9.26
C GLN A 34 0.64 4.16 -9.43
N GLU A 35 1.35 3.82 -8.37
CA GLU A 35 2.23 2.67 -8.32
C GLU A 35 1.71 1.70 -7.27
N LEU A 36 1.50 0.44 -7.66
CA LEU A 36 1.03 -0.57 -6.73
C LEU A 36 2.20 -1.02 -5.86
N GLN A 37 2.15 -0.77 -4.56
CA GLN A 37 3.18 -1.19 -3.62
C GLN A 37 2.65 -2.29 -2.71
N VAL A 38 3.46 -3.33 -2.51
CA VAL A 38 3.24 -4.39 -1.54
C VAL A 38 4.15 -4.14 -0.36
N ILE A 39 3.59 -4.08 0.83
CA ILE A 39 4.32 -3.92 2.08
C ILE A 39 4.11 -5.17 2.91
N THR A 40 5.19 -5.86 3.24
CA THR A 40 5.17 -7.05 4.09
C THR A 40 5.81 -6.72 5.42
N LYS A 41 5.15 -7.06 6.52
CA LYS A 41 5.77 -6.95 7.84
C LYS A 41 6.58 -8.23 8.13
N GLN A 42 7.88 -8.06 8.40
CA GLN A 42 8.82 -9.12 8.72
C GLN A 42 9.72 -8.68 9.87
N GLU A 43 9.62 -9.34 11.02
CA GLU A 43 10.49 -9.17 12.20
C GLU A 43 10.67 -7.69 12.57
N ASP A 44 9.55 -6.99 12.79
CA ASP A 44 9.48 -5.54 13.07
C ASP A 44 9.96 -4.59 11.96
N LYS A 45 10.31 -5.13 10.79
CA LYS A 45 10.63 -4.34 9.59
C LYS A 45 9.49 -4.38 8.57
N TYR A 46 9.42 -3.33 7.76
CA TYR A 46 8.45 -3.24 6.66
C TYR A 46 9.18 -3.36 5.33
N ALA A 47 9.08 -4.52 4.68
CA ALA A 47 9.62 -4.76 3.35
C ALA A 47 8.65 -4.22 2.29
N ARG A 48 9.07 -3.21 1.52
CA ARG A 48 8.28 -2.61 0.44
C ARG A 48 8.73 -3.14 -0.92
N LYS A 49 7.78 -3.50 -1.76
CA LYS A 49 8.01 -3.96 -3.13
C LYS A 49 7.05 -3.26 -4.08
N SER A 50 7.58 -2.53 -5.05
CA SER A 50 6.80 -2.00 -6.15
C SER A 50 6.44 -3.11 -7.14
N LEU A 51 5.16 -3.19 -7.48
CA LEU A 51 4.63 -4.07 -8.54
C LEU A 51 4.47 -3.33 -9.87
N GLY A 52 4.76 -2.02 -9.90
CA GLY A 52 4.71 -1.18 -11.09
C GLY A 52 3.47 -0.28 -11.14
N SER A 53 3.38 0.47 -12.24
CA SER A 53 2.33 1.47 -12.45
C SER A 53 0.96 0.81 -12.61
N CYS A 54 -0.01 1.28 -11.83
CA CYS A 54 -1.40 0.88 -11.93
C CYS A 54 -2.29 2.13 -12.00
N ARG A 55 -3.51 1.97 -12.50
CA ARG A 55 -4.50 3.06 -12.51
C ARG A 55 -5.77 2.50 -11.90
N PHE A 56 -6.03 2.84 -10.63
CA PHE A 56 -7.27 2.45 -9.97
C PHE A 56 -8.33 3.52 -10.20
N VAL A 57 -9.56 3.08 -10.41
CA VAL A 57 -10.72 3.98 -10.43
C VAL A 57 -10.93 4.54 -9.01
N PRO A 58 -11.23 5.84 -8.86
CA PRO A 58 -11.54 6.40 -7.55
C PRO A 58 -12.82 5.73 -7.02
N LEU A 59 -12.76 5.23 -5.78
CA LEU A 59 -13.94 4.79 -5.05
C LEU A 59 -14.77 6.03 -4.70
N LYS A 60 -15.98 6.11 -5.23
CA LYS A 60 -17.01 7.04 -4.75
C LYS A 60 -17.61 6.55 -3.45
#